data_AF-A0A6S6Z150-F1
#
_entry.id   AF-A0A6S6Z150-F1
#
_cell.length_a   1.000
_cell.length_b   1.000
_cell.length_c   1.000
_cell.angle_alpha   90.00
_cell.angle_beta   90.00
_cell.angle_gamma   90.00
#
_symmetry.space_group_name_H-M   'P 1'
#
loop_
_entity.id
_entity.type
_entity.pdbx_description
1 polymer ?
#
loop_
_entity_poly.entity_id
_entity_poly.type
_entity_poly.pdbx_seq_one_letter_code
_entity_poly.pdbx_strand_id
1 'polypeptide(L)'
;MREPASFAPFVEDNSPAQHALHKLLASQPLQPPEVHGLRKCLTEILAKQPELTEARADLKALDAAYPNADVVNHPAHYTAGGVECIDAIAAATTGLEGIEAACTANAIKYLWRWKRKNGPEDLRKARWYINHLLGEN
;
A
#
# COMPACT_ATOMS: atom_id res chain seq x y z
N MET A 1 9.63 -11.06 -29.80
CA MET A 1 10.54 -10.77 -28.67
C MET A 1 10.55 -9.26 -28.50
N ARG A 2 10.13 -8.72 -27.34
CA ARG A 2 10.24 -7.29 -27.04
C ARG A 2 11.52 -7.07 -26.27
N GLU A 3 12.37 -6.17 -26.74
CA GLU A 3 13.52 -5.71 -25.97
C GLU A 3 13.08 -4.83 -24.78
N PRO A 4 13.84 -4.82 -23.68
CA PRO A 4 13.58 -3.92 -22.56
C PRO A 4 14.04 -2.51 -22.95
N ALA A 5 13.12 -1.55 -22.91
CA ALA A 5 13.46 -0.14 -23.06
C ALA A 5 14.43 0.26 -21.94
N SER A 6 15.64 0.67 -22.32
CA SER A 6 16.64 1.17 -21.38
C SER A 6 16.20 2.53 -20.83
N PHE A 7 16.30 2.67 -19.51
CA PHE A 7 16.02 3.90 -18.80
C PHE A 7 17.29 4.76 -18.83
N ALA A 8 17.41 5.65 -19.81
CA ALA A 8 18.46 6.67 -19.82
C ALA A 8 17.97 7.92 -19.08
N PRO A 9 18.82 8.56 -18.24
CA PRO A 9 18.42 9.74 -17.49
C PRO A 9 18.51 10.97 -18.40
N PHE A 10 17.40 11.67 -18.58
CA PHE A 10 17.40 12.95 -19.27
C PHE A 10 16.76 13.99 -18.34
N VAL A 11 17.64 14.76 -17.69
CA VAL A 11 17.30 16.04 -17.10
C VAL A 11 17.94 17.07 -18.02
N GLU A 12 17.15 17.65 -18.91
CA GLU A 12 17.29 19.04 -19.34
C GLU A 12 16.12 19.41 -20.26
N ASP A 13 15.48 20.53 -19.92
CA ASP A 13 14.59 21.34 -20.76
C ASP A 13 13.07 21.10 -20.68
N ASN A 14 12.37 22.24 -20.68
CA ASN A 14 10.97 22.49 -20.33
C ASN A 14 9.99 22.03 -21.44
N SER A 15 10.06 20.74 -21.80
CA SER A 15 9.32 20.13 -22.92
C SER A 15 8.96 18.67 -22.58
N PRO A 16 8.23 17.93 -23.44
CA PRO A 16 6.90 17.32 -23.29
C PRO A 16 6.67 16.35 -22.10
N ALA A 17 7.68 16.07 -21.28
CA ALA A 17 7.63 15.19 -20.11
C ALA A 17 6.80 15.77 -18.94
N GLN A 18 6.89 17.08 -18.67
CA GLN A 18 5.99 17.76 -17.71
C GLN A 18 4.53 17.68 -18.18
N HIS A 19 4.31 17.85 -19.48
CA HIS A 19 3.01 17.65 -20.11
C HIS A 19 2.56 16.19 -20.03
N ALA A 20 3.48 15.23 -20.02
CA ALA A 20 3.18 13.81 -19.92
C ALA A 20 2.70 13.42 -18.53
N LEU A 21 3.28 13.93 -17.44
CA LEU A 21 2.80 13.66 -16.07
C LEU A 21 1.44 14.32 -15.82
N HIS A 22 1.28 15.59 -16.21
CA HIS A 22 -0.02 16.27 -16.16
C HIS A 22 -1.09 15.59 -17.03
N LYS A 23 -0.73 15.09 -18.23
CA LYS A 23 -1.65 14.29 -19.08
C LYS A 23 -1.93 12.90 -18.50
N LEU A 24 -0.97 12.26 -17.84
CA LEU A 24 -1.16 10.96 -17.19
C LEU A 24 -2.17 11.10 -16.04
N LEU A 25 -1.98 12.11 -15.19
CA LEU A 25 -2.89 12.44 -14.08
C LEU A 25 -4.29 12.84 -14.56
N ALA A 26 -4.41 13.43 -15.75
CA ALA A 26 -5.68 13.91 -16.32
C ALA A 26 -6.44 12.87 -17.18
N SER A 27 -5.82 11.75 -17.55
CA SER A 27 -6.39 10.82 -18.56
C SER A 27 -7.14 9.64 -17.96
N GLN A 28 -6.71 9.09 -16.81
CA GLN A 28 -7.42 8.09 -16.03
C GLN A 28 -7.02 8.16 -14.54
N PRO A 29 -7.91 7.82 -13.59
CA PRO A 29 -7.54 7.78 -12.17
C PRO A 29 -6.46 6.72 -11.94
N LEU A 30 -5.33 7.15 -11.37
CA LEU A 30 -4.21 6.27 -11.02
C LEU A 30 -4.67 5.26 -9.97
N GLN A 31 -4.24 4.00 -10.12
CA GLN A 31 -4.45 2.97 -9.12
C GLN A 31 -3.52 3.20 -7.92
N PRO A 32 -3.89 2.80 -6.69
CA PRO A 32 -3.07 3.02 -5.49
C PRO A 32 -1.60 2.58 -5.59
N PRO A 33 -1.25 1.44 -6.25
CA PRO A 33 0.15 1.06 -6.44
C PRO A 33 0.96 2.04 -7.29
N GLU A 34 0.33 2.67 -8.28
CA GLU A 34 0.96 3.62 -9.21
C GLU A 34 1.26 4.94 -8.49
N VAL A 35 0.31 5.42 -7.68
CA VAL A 35 0.50 6.60 -6.81
C VAL A 35 1.66 6.39 -5.85
N HIS A 36 1.75 5.20 -5.22
CA HIS A 36 2.84 4.88 -4.31
C HIS A 36 4.20 4.85 -5.02
N GLY A 37 4.27 4.21 -6.20
CA GLY A 37 5.49 4.15 -7.01
C GLY A 37 6.01 5.54 -7.40
N LEU A 38 5.10 6.42 -7.83
CA LEU A 38 5.42 7.80 -8.17
C LEU A 38 5.86 8.61 -6.95
N ARG A 39 5.15 8.52 -5.82
CA ARG A 39 5.51 9.20 -4.58
C ARG A 39 6.91 8.81 -4.11
N LYS A 40 7.24 7.52 -4.14
CA LYS A 40 8.57 7.00 -3.78
C LYS A 40 9.65 7.54 -4.72
N CYS A 41 9.41 7.49 -6.03
CA CYS A 41 10.35 8.00 -7.03
C CYS A 41 10.63 9.50 -6.83
N LEU A 42 9.59 10.33 -6.67
CA LEU A 42 9.72 11.76 -6.45
C LEU A 42 10.46 12.08 -5.14
N THR A 43 10.21 11.30 -4.09
CA THR A 43 10.91 11.43 -2.80
C THR A 43 12.41 11.10 -2.94
N GLU A 44 12.76 10.03 -3.67
CA GLU A 44 14.15 9.64 -3.92
C GLU A 44 14.90 10.65 -4.80
N ILE A 45 14.22 11.23 -5.79
CA ILE A 45 14.78 12.30 -6.63
C ILE A 45 15.08 13.53 -5.76
N LEU A 46 14.12 13.99 -4.94
CA LEU A 46 14.32 15.14 -4.06
C LEU A 46 15.37 14.89 -2.98
N ALA A 47 15.56 13.65 -2.53
CA ALA A 47 16.64 13.31 -1.60
C ALA A 47 18.03 13.44 -2.25
N LYS A 48 18.14 13.21 -3.56
CA LYS A 48 19.40 13.34 -4.32
C LYS A 48 19.62 14.75 -4.87
N GLN A 49 18.55 15.47 -5.19
CA GLN A 49 18.52 16.79 -5.82
C GLN A 49 17.42 17.66 -5.17
N PRO A 50 17.67 18.19 -3.95
CA PRO A 50 16.66 18.94 -3.20
C PRO A 50 16.24 20.26 -3.85
N GLU A 51 17.05 20.79 -4.76
CA GLU A 51 16.81 22.01 -5.54
C GLU A 51 15.83 21.82 -6.71
N LEU A 52 15.46 20.58 -7.06
CA LEU A 52 14.60 20.30 -8.20
C LEU A 52 13.14 20.69 -7.91
N THR A 53 12.79 21.93 -8.23
CA THR A 53 11.49 22.53 -7.89
C THR A 53 10.30 21.84 -8.56
N GLU A 54 10.48 21.27 -9.75
CA GLU A 54 9.43 20.55 -10.48
C GLU A 54 9.02 19.27 -9.74
N ALA A 55 9.98 18.42 -9.34
CA ALA A 55 9.69 17.19 -8.61
C ALA A 55 8.98 17.48 -7.27
N ARG A 56 9.27 18.62 -6.65
CA ARG A 56 8.60 19.08 -5.44
C ARG A 56 7.18 19.56 -5.70
N ALA A 57 6.94 20.26 -6.82
CA ALA A 57 5.60 20.63 -7.25
C ALA A 57 4.75 19.41 -7.59
N ASP A 58 5.33 18.43 -8.29
CA ASP A 58 4.68 17.18 -8.67
C ASP A 58 4.32 16.33 -7.45
N LEU A 59 5.22 16.20 -6.47
CA LEU A 59 4.95 15.49 -5.22
C LEU A 59 3.79 16.14 -4.46
N LYS A 60 3.78 17.48 -4.38
CA LYS A 60 2.69 18.24 -3.75
C LYS A 60 1.36 18.06 -4.48
N ALA A 61 1.37 18.07 -5.81
CA ALA A 61 0.18 17.85 -6.63
C ALA A 61 -0.35 16.41 -6.48
N LEU A 62 0.55 15.43 -6.45
CA LEU A 62 0.23 14.02 -6.22
C LEU A 62 -0.39 13.80 -4.83
N ASP A 63 0.17 14.42 -3.79
CA ASP A 63 -0.34 14.34 -2.42
C ASP A 63 -1.69 15.04 -2.27
N ALA A 64 -1.90 16.17 -2.94
CA ALA A 64 -3.18 16.87 -2.97
C ALA A 64 -4.27 16.08 -3.72
N ALA A 65 -3.91 15.43 -4.83
CA ALA A 65 -4.84 14.64 -5.63
C ALA A 65 -5.15 13.26 -5.01
N TYR A 66 -4.21 12.69 -4.26
CA TYR A 66 -4.32 11.36 -3.65
C TYR A 66 -3.88 11.39 -2.18
N PRO A 67 -4.71 11.97 -1.29
CA PRO A 67 -4.35 12.18 0.12
C PRO A 67 -4.12 10.87 0.91
N ASN A 68 -4.61 9.73 0.41
CA ASN A 68 -4.71 8.47 1.17
C ASN A 68 -3.90 7.29 0.59
N ALA A 69 -2.73 7.51 -0.01
CA ALA A 69 -1.77 6.42 -0.24
C ALA A 69 -0.96 6.06 1.03
N ASP A 70 -1.57 6.17 2.21
CA ASP A 70 -0.95 5.79 3.47
C ASP A 70 -1.05 4.27 3.65
N VAL A 71 -0.08 3.57 3.06
CA VAL A 71 0.04 2.11 3.14
C VAL A 71 0.34 1.61 4.56
N VAL A 72 0.64 2.50 5.51
CA VAL A 72 0.92 2.17 6.90
C VAL A 72 -0.39 2.22 7.70
N ASN A 73 -1.14 3.33 7.59
CA ASN A 73 -2.34 3.55 8.38
C ASN A 73 -3.61 3.01 7.70
N HIS A 74 -3.65 2.96 6.37
CA HIS A 74 -4.81 2.50 5.59
C HIS A 74 -4.43 1.51 4.48
N PRO A 75 -3.88 0.33 4.82
CA PRO A 75 -3.51 -0.63 3.80
C PRO A 75 -4.77 -1.14 3.09
N ALA A 76 -4.81 -1.05 1.75
CA ALA A 76 -5.98 -1.42 0.94
C ALA A 76 -6.54 -2.84 1.18
N HIS A 77 -5.73 -3.73 1.77
CA HIS A 77 -6.13 -5.10 2.11
C HIS A 77 -6.79 -5.24 3.50
N TYR A 78 -6.87 -4.17 4.29
CA TYR A 78 -7.54 -4.10 5.60
C TYR A 78 -8.71 -3.12 5.64
N THR A 79 -8.82 -2.19 4.70
CA THR A 79 -9.86 -1.13 4.67
C THR A 79 -11.13 -1.53 3.90
N ALA A 80 -11.26 -2.79 3.53
CA ALA A 80 -12.34 -3.22 2.66
C ALA A 80 -13.58 -3.64 3.48
N GLY A 81 -14.45 -2.67 3.71
CA GLY A 81 -15.70 -2.76 4.48
C GLY A 81 -16.08 -1.39 5.06
N GLY A 82 -17.08 -1.35 5.94
CA GLY A 82 -17.45 -0.14 6.72
C GLY A 82 -16.74 -0.04 8.08
N VAL A 83 -15.80 -0.96 8.37
CA VAL A 83 -15.10 -1.09 9.66
C VAL A 83 -13.62 -1.33 9.38
N GLU A 84 -12.74 -0.64 10.08
CA GLU A 84 -11.29 -0.86 9.99
C GLU A 84 -10.92 -2.19 10.64
N CYS A 85 -10.00 -2.95 10.02
CA CYS A 85 -9.58 -4.25 10.54
C CYS A 85 -9.00 -4.16 11.96
N ILE A 86 -8.36 -3.05 12.32
CA ILE A 86 -7.79 -2.84 13.66
C ILE A 86 -8.88 -2.72 14.73
N ASP A 87 -9.98 -2.02 14.42
CA ASP A 87 -11.12 -1.87 15.34
C ASP A 87 -11.81 -3.21 15.57
N ALA A 88 -11.99 -3.99 14.50
CA ALA A 88 -12.53 -5.34 14.59
C ALA A 88 -11.64 -6.27 15.45
N ILE A 89 -10.32 -6.17 15.29
CA ILE A 89 -9.36 -6.94 16.11
C ILE A 89 -9.44 -6.50 17.58
N ALA A 90 -9.42 -5.19 17.85
CA ALA A 90 -9.49 -4.65 19.21
C ALA A 90 -10.76 -5.13 19.95
N ALA A 91 -11.91 -5.11 19.27
CA ALA A 91 -13.15 -5.66 19.81
C ALA A 91 -13.05 -7.17 20.06
N ALA A 92 -12.53 -7.94 19.09
CA ALA A 92 -12.45 -9.38 19.19
C ALA A 92 -11.44 -9.90 20.23
N THR A 93 -10.42 -9.11 20.58
CA THR A 93 -9.43 -9.47 21.60
C THR A 93 -9.77 -8.95 22.99
N THR A 94 -10.93 -8.32 23.18
CA THR A 94 -11.34 -7.80 24.49
C THR A 94 -11.45 -8.95 25.51
N GLY A 95 -10.71 -8.86 26.61
CA GLY A 95 -10.68 -9.88 27.66
C GLY A 95 -9.79 -11.09 27.36
N LEU A 96 -9.08 -11.11 26.23
CA LEU A 96 -8.05 -12.11 25.93
C LEU A 96 -6.68 -11.59 26.35
N GLU A 97 -5.81 -12.48 26.81
CA GLU A 97 -4.45 -12.14 27.23
C GLU A 97 -3.40 -13.02 26.53
N GLY A 98 -2.16 -12.53 26.49
CA GLY A 98 -1.01 -13.28 26.00
C GLY A 98 -1.20 -13.91 24.62
N ILE A 99 -0.97 -15.22 24.54
CA ILE A 99 -1.02 -15.96 23.28
C ILE A 99 -2.44 -16.04 22.70
N GLU A 100 -3.48 -15.98 23.53
CA GLU A 100 -4.87 -16.06 23.09
C GLU A 100 -5.25 -14.84 22.26
N ALA A 101 -4.90 -13.64 22.76
CA ALA A 101 -5.10 -12.39 22.03
C ALA A 101 -4.29 -12.37 20.72
N ALA A 102 -3.02 -12.79 20.77
CA ALA A 102 -2.14 -12.81 19.60
C ALA A 102 -2.65 -13.77 18.51
N CYS A 103 -3.07 -14.98 18.88
CA CYS A 103 -3.62 -15.95 17.93
C CYS A 103 -4.94 -15.47 17.33
N THR A 104 -5.83 -14.93 18.16
CA THR A 104 -7.13 -14.41 17.73
C THR A 104 -6.98 -13.26 16.73
N ALA A 105 -6.15 -12.26 17.05
CA ALA A 105 -5.86 -11.15 16.15
C ALA A 105 -5.28 -11.63 14.81
N ASN A 106 -4.36 -12.59 14.84
CA ASN A 106 -3.74 -13.13 13.64
C ASN A 106 -4.74 -13.92 12.78
N ALA A 107 -5.56 -14.80 13.39
CA ALA A 107 -6.58 -15.55 12.68
C ALA A 107 -7.55 -14.61 11.93
N ILE A 108 -8.06 -13.59 12.61
CA ILE A 108 -8.94 -12.56 12.04
C ILE A 108 -8.24 -11.83 10.89
N LYS A 109 -7.01 -11.35 11.10
CA LYS A 109 -6.21 -10.65 10.08
C LYS A 109 -6.06 -11.46 8.79
N TYR A 110 -5.81 -12.76 8.90
CA TYR A 110 -5.68 -13.63 7.73
C TYR A 110 -7.02 -13.89 7.04
N LEU A 111 -8.10 -14.13 7.82
CA LEU A 111 -9.46 -14.26 7.29
C LEU A 111 -9.97 -12.96 6.63
N TRP A 112 -9.49 -11.80 7.06
CA TRP A 112 -9.90 -10.53 6.48
C TRP A 112 -9.30 -10.30 5.08
N ARG A 113 -8.02 -10.66 4.92
CA ARG A 113 -7.23 -10.26 3.75
C ARG A 113 -7.06 -11.36 2.69
N TRP A 114 -7.47 -12.60 2.96
CA TRP A 114 -7.09 -13.74 2.10
C TRP A 114 -7.45 -13.54 0.63
N LYS A 115 -8.68 -13.13 0.29
CA LYS A 115 -9.07 -12.88 -1.12
C LYS A 115 -8.28 -11.75 -1.78
N ARG A 116 -7.69 -10.85 -0.99
CA ARG A 116 -7.09 -9.59 -1.44
C ARG A 116 -5.55 -9.63 -1.41
N LYS A 117 -4.95 -10.66 -0.80
CA LYS A 117 -3.48 -10.74 -0.61
C LYS A 117 -2.91 -12.10 -1.04
N ASN A 118 -3.03 -13.14 -0.21
CA ASN A 118 -2.31 -14.42 -0.44
C ASN A 118 -3.23 -15.62 -0.73
N GLY A 119 -4.53 -15.39 -0.94
CA GLY A 119 -5.49 -16.44 -1.27
C GLY A 119 -5.52 -17.58 -0.23
N PRO A 120 -5.53 -18.85 -0.66
CA PRO A 120 -5.58 -20.00 0.24
C PRO A 120 -4.43 -20.10 1.25
N GLU A 121 -3.29 -19.44 1.01
CA GLU A 121 -2.18 -19.44 1.97
C GLU A 121 -2.57 -18.74 3.29
N ASP A 122 -3.25 -17.60 3.22
CA ASP A 122 -3.72 -16.91 4.42
C ASP A 122 -4.78 -17.76 5.16
N LEU A 123 -5.61 -18.54 4.45
CA LEU A 123 -6.55 -19.48 5.10
C LEU A 123 -5.82 -20.56 5.90
N ARG A 124 -4.70 -21.09 5.36
CA ARG A 124 -3.87 -22.07 6.08
C ARG A 124 -3.23 -21.44 7.32
N LYS A 125 -2.78 -20.19 7.22
CA LYS A 125 -2.24 -19.43 8.38
C LYS A 125 -3.33 -19.21 9.43
N ALA A 126 -4.53 -18.79 9.03
CA ALA A 126 -5.66 -18.63 9.96
C ALA A 126 -5.95 -19.93 10.72
N ARG A 127 -6.03 -21.06 9.99
CA ARG A 127 -6.22 -22.38 10.59
C ARG A 127 -5.10 -22.74 11.58
N TRP A 128 -3.85 -22.45 11.26
CA TRP A 128 -2.74 -22.72 12.17
C TRP A 128 -2.90 -22.00 13.52
N TYR A 129 -3.30 -20.72 13.51
CA TYR A 129 -3.54 -19.98 14.76
C TYR A 129 -4.76 -20.51 15.54
N ILE A 130 -5.81 -20.97 14.85
CA ILE A 130 -6.97 -21.60 15.49
C ILE A 130 -6.58 -22.93 16.12
N ASN A 131 -5.85 -23.78 15.40
CA ASN A 131 -5.34 -25.05 15.93
C ASN A 131 -4.44 -24.84 17.15
N HIS A 132 -3.60 -23.80 17.13
CA HIS A 132 -2.77 -23.44 18.26
C HIS A 132 -3.60 -23.08 19.51
N LEU A 133 -4.72 -22.38 19.34
CA LEU A 133 -5.67 -22.09 20.43
C LEU A 133 -6.35 -23.36 20.97
N LEU A 134 -6.61 -24.33 20.09
CA LEU A 134 -7.20 -25.62 20.46
C LEU A 134 -6.20 -26.60 21.07
N GLY A 135 -4.90 -26.30 21.03
CA GLY A 135 -3.84 -27.23 21.43
C GLY A 135 -3.66 -28.40 20.46
N GLU A 136 -4.13 -28.26 19.22
CA GLU A 136 -4.02 -29.27 18.16
C GLU A 136 -2.76 -28.99 17.34
N ASN A 137 -1.73 -29.85 17.43
CA ASN A 137 -0.53 -29.78 16.60
C ASN A 137 -0.41 -31.00 15.68
#